data_AF-A0A538SI35-F1
#
_entry.id   AF-A0A538SI35-F1
#
_cell.length_a   1.000
_cell.length_b   1.000
_cell.length_c   1.000
_cell.angle_alpha   90.00
_cell.angle_beta   90.00
_cell.angle_gamma   90.00
#
_symmetry.space_group_name_H-M   'P 1'
#
loop_
_entity.id
_entity.type
_entity.pdbx_description
1 polymer ?
#
loop_
_entity_poly.entity_id
_entity_poly.type
_entity_poly.pdbx_seq_one_letter_code
_entity_poly.pdbx_strand_id
1 'polypeptide(L)'
;MHPSNRRPAQATASSVGRPPRERHLLRMIQLQSLAFGPFPEVEPLNRRFTPGHAKLRVTVDTEIHPSLPDQRVLERLVETFPGLGRHECRAPESAPHRPGTGTPILLVEDDSQANQAHLLEHLTLEILGAFDHARRLSGVTCAYVTPPERNDVFVECTEPETGGFAAMLAVDAMNTALADLPLAPVFPDIVRCTRILRQYVSGAWPVARLAGLAGLTVERTERALDYLTRARLVELEDYAMNFSGERHYRFVGACEAA
;
A
#
# COMPACT_ATOMS: atom_id res chain seq x y z
N MET A 1 69.42 24.98 -29.50
CA MET A 1 69.59 23.77 -28.67
C MET A 1 68.67 23.88 -27.46
N HIS A 2 67.76 22.92 -27.29
CA HIS A 2 67.03 22.62 -26.04
C HIS A 2 68.02 22.27 -24.91
N PRO A 3 67.67 22.38 -23.61
CA PRO A 3 66.45 21.82 -22.98
C PRO A 3 65.70 22.82 -22.07
N SER A 4 64.36 22.85 -22.09
CA SER A 4 63.46 21.92 -21.39
C SER A 4 63.71 21.88 -19.88
N ASN A 5 62.90 22.59 -19.10
CA ASN A 5 62.43 22.03 -17.85
C ASN A 5 60.95 22.34 -17.62
N ARG A 6 60.19 21.24 -17.62
CA ARG A 6 58.73 21.15 -17.63
C ARG A 6 58.22 21.40 -16.21
N ARG A 7 57.20 22.25 -16.09
CA ARG A 7 56.35 22.31 -14.88
C ARG A 7 55.56 21.01 -14.77
N PRO A 8 55.43 20.42 -13.56
CA PRO A 8 54.62 19.23 -13.37
C PRO A 8 53.15 19.54 -13.59
N ALA A 9 52.49 18.64 -14.33
CA ALA A 9 51.06 18.64 -14.57
C ALA A 9 50.30 18.60 -13.24
N GLN A 10 49.42 19.58 -13.04
CA GLN A 10 48.36 19.46 -12.06
C GLN A 10 47.44 18.35 -12.53
N ALA A 11 47.49 17.22 -11.82
CA ALA A 11 46.54 16.15 -11.94
C ALA A 11 45.13 16.73 -11.76
N THR A 12 44.33 16.59 -12.81
CA THR A 12 42.88 16.75 -12.77
C THR A 12 42.35 15.88 -11.64
N ALA A 13 41.92 16.51 -10.55
CA ALA A 13 41.13 15.85 -9.54
C ALA A 13 39.89 15.30 -10.24
N SER A 14 39.87 13.98 -10.39
CA SER A 14 38.76 13.19 -10.89
C SER A 14 37.48 13.72 -10.28
N SER A 15 36.51 14.01 -11.15
CA SER A 15 35.11 14.15 -10.75
C SER A 15 34.72 12.87 -10.04
N VAL A 16 34.84 12.86 -8.71
CA VAL A 16 34.23 11.87 -7.84
C VAL A 16 32.77 11.90 -8.24
N GLY A 17 32.35 10.83 -8.91
CA GLY A 17 31.00 10.64 -9.40
C GLY A 17 30.09 10.93 -8.23
N ARG A 18 29.34 12.03 -8.35
CA ARG A 18 28.21 12.29 -7.48
C ARG A 18 27.37 11.01 -7.55
N PRO A 19 27.13 10.31 -6.44
CA PRO A 19 26.27 9.15 -6.48
C PRO A 19 24.96 9.58 -7.14
N PRO A 20 24.37 8.74 -8.02
CA PRO A 20 23.13 9.10 -8.67
C PRO A 20 22.17 9.51 -7.57
N ARG A 21 21.69 10.76 -7.64
CA ARG A 21 20.67 11.27 -6.74
C ARG A 21 19.63 10.17 -6.62
N GLU A 22 19.50 9.60 -5.43
CA GLU A 22 18.42 8.68 -5.10
C GLU A 22 17.17 9.32 -5.66
N ARG A 23 16.54 8.61 -6.60
CA ARG A 23 15.25 9.01 -7.13
C ARG A 23 14.35 9.05 -5.90
N HIS A 24 14.09 10.24 -5.37
CA HIS A 24 12.78 10.56 -4.84
C HIS A 24 11.83 10.18 -5.97
N LEU A 25 11.40 8.91 -5.98
CA LEU A 25 10.14 8.53 -6.57
C LEU A 25 9.18 9.51 -5.92
N LEU A 26 8.73 10.48 -6.71
CA LEU A 26 7.74 11.46 -6.27
C LEU A 26 6.59 10.61 -5.70
N ARG A 27 6.45 10.59 -4.38
CA ARG A 27 5.29 9.95 -3.74
C ARG A 27 4.13 10.85 -4.10
N MET A 28 3.36 10.40 -5.08
CA MET A 28 2.21 11.10 -5.65
C MET A 28 1.08 11.14 -4.64
N ILE A 29 0.86 10.01 -3.94
CA ILE A 29 0.06 9.95 -2.73
C ILE A 29 0.99 9.94 -1.52
N GLN A 30 0.84 10.95 -0.65
CA GLN A 30 1.61 11.12 0.58
C GLN A 30 0.72 10.86 1.78
N LEU A 31 1.08 9.85 2.58
CA LEU A 31 0.43 9.60 3.86
C LEU A 31 0.79 10.72 4.85
N GLN A 32 -0.22 11.43 5.35
CA GLN A 32 -0.06 12.51 6.32
C GLN A 32 -0.28 12.01 7.75
N SER A 33 -1.33 11.22 7.98
CA SER A 33 -1.60 10.65 9.30
C SER A 33 -2.49 9.42 9.24
N LEU A 34 -2.40 8.60 10.30
CA LEU A 34 -3.33 7.53 10.58
C LEU A 34 -4.00 7.80 11.93
N ALA A 35 -5.30 7.60 12.01
CA ALA A 35 -6.05 7.63 13.26
C ALA A 35 -7.03 6.46 13.31
N PHE A 36 -7.30 5.95 14.51
CA PHE A 36 -8.21 4.84 14.73
C PHE A 36 -9.26 5.20 15.76
N GLY A 37 -10.52 4.88 15.48
CA GLY A 37 -11.63 5.23 16.36
C GLY A 37 -13.00 5.05 15.71
N PRO A 38 -14.09 5.37 16.41
CA PRO A 38 -15.44 5.18 15.89
C PRO A 38 -15.85 6.23 14.84
N PHE A 39 -15.32 7.45 14.89
CA PHE A 39 -15.64 8.56 13.97
C PHE A 39 -17.14 8.68 13.65
N PRO A 40 -18.01 8.91 14.66
CA PRO A 40 -19.46 8.99 14.46
C PRO A 40 -19.88 10.06 13.43
N GLU A 41 -19.08 11.10 13.25
CA GLU A 41 -19.30 12.19 12.30
C GLU A 41 -19.34 11.74 10.83
N VAL A 42 -18.70 10.63 10.47
CA VAL A 42 -18.68 10.12 9.08
C VAL A 42 -19.73 9.05 8.81
N GLU A 43 -20.40 8.52 9.83
CA GLU A 43 -21.41 7.46 9.67
C GLU A 43 -22.60 7.86 8.78
N PRO A 44 -23.12 9.11 8.85
CA PRO A 44 -24.19 9.55 7.96
C PRO A 44 -23.80 9.55 6.47
N LEU A 45 -22.49 9.60 6.17
CA LEU A 45 -21.97 9.66 4.79
C LEU A 45 -22.05 8.30 4.09
N ASN A 46 -22.03 7.19 4.84
CA ASN A 46 -22.23 5.85 4.29
C ASN A 46 -23.10 4.98 5.21
N ARG A 47 -24.37 4.82 4.82
CA ARG A 47 -25.38 4.02 5.55
C ARG A 47 -25.03 2.53 5.72
N ARG A 48 -23.98 2.03 5.07
CA ARG A 48 -23.51 0.64 5.24
C ARG A 48 -22.49 0.48 6.36
N PHE A 49 -21.96 1.58 6.90
CA PHE A 49 -21.15 1.51 8.11
C PHE A 49 -21.95 0.86 9.24
N THR A 50 -21.26 -0.01 9.97
CA THR A 50 -21.76 -0.55 11.23
C THR A 50 -21.70 0.56 12.28
N PRO A 51 -22.84 1.00 12.86
CA PRO A 51 -22.85 2.10 13.81
C PRO A 51 -21.94 1.84 15.01
N GLY A 52 -21.10 2.82 15.36
CA GLY A 52 -20.13 2.73 16.45
C GLY A 52 -18.94 1.79 16.19
N HIS A 53 -18.89 1.12 15.03
CA HIS A 53 -17.76 0.27 14.68
C HIS A 53 -16.52 1.12 14.43
N ALA A 54 -15.37 0.59 14.86
CA ALA A 54 -14.10 1.26 14.67
C ALA A 54 -13.74 1.35 13.18
N LYS A 55 -13.07 2.44 12.83
CA LYS A 55 -12.63 2.76 11.49
C LYS A 55 -11.18 3.22 11.58
N LEU A 56 -10.43 2.97 10.53
CA LEU A 56 -9.17 3.63 10.29
C LEU A 56 -9.44 4.88 9.45
N ARG A 57 -8.95 6.03 9.91
CA ARG A 57 -8.84 7.24 9.09
C ARG A 57 -7.42 7.35 8.56
N VAL A 58 -7.30 7.43 7.24
CA VAL A 58 -6.07 7.63 6.50
C VAL A 58 -6.14 9.02 5.87
N THR A 59 -5.37 9.95 6.41
CA THR A 59 -5.24 11.29 5.81
C THR A 59 -4.11 11.26 4.79
N VAL A 60 -4.41 11.62 3.55
CA VAL A 60 -3.44 11.65 2.45
C VAL A 60 -3.49 12.96 1.69
N ASP A 61 -2.36 13.35 1.13
CA ASP A 61 -2.29 14.36 0.07
C ASP A 61 -2.08 13.63 -1.27
N THR A 62 -2.90 13.92 -2.27
CA THR A 62 -2.88 13.27 -3.60
C THR A 62 -2.27 14.16 -4.67
N GLU A 63 -1.88 13.58 -5.80
CA GLU A 63 -1.22 14.32 -6.87
C GLU A 63 -2.22 15.10 -7.70
N ILE A 64 -1.93 16.39 -7.93
CA ILE A 64 -2.77 17.29 -8.73
C ILE A 64 -2.74 16.93 -10.23
N HIS A 65 -1.62 16.36 -10.69
CA HIS A 65 -1.35 16.08 -12.10
C HIS A 65 -0.77 14.67 -12.28
N PRO A 66 -1.59 13.62 -12.19
CA PRO A 66 -1.10 12.26 -12.35
C PRO A 66 -0.50 12.05 -13.75
N SER A 67 0.57 11.27 -13.82
CA SER A 67 1.17 10.86 -15.09
C SER A 67 0.31 9.87 -15.89
N LEU A 68 -0.61 9.17 -15.22
CA LEU A 68 -1.50 8.19 -15.84
C LEU A 68 -2.97 8.60 -15.65
N PRO A 69 -3.83 8.36 -16.66
CA PRO A 69 -5.27 8.53 -16.49
C PRO A 69 -5.82 7.62 -15.39
N ASP A 70 -6.75 8.13 -14.57
CA ASP A 70 -7.33 7.38 -13.44
C ASP A 70 -7.94 6.04 -13.86
N GLN A 71 -8.61 5.99 -15.02
CA GLN A 71 -9.17 4.75 -15.57
C GLN A 71 -8.09 3.69 -15.81
N ARG A 72 -6.91 4.11 -16.28
CA ARG A 72 -5.79 3.20 -16.52
C ARG A 72 -5.19 2.70 -15.20
N VAL A 73 -5.17 3.54 -14.18
CA VAL A 73 -4.75 3.16 -12.82
C VAL A 73 -5.72 2.11 -12.28
N LEU A 74 -7.04 2.35 -12.37
CA LEU A 74 -8.08 1.39 -11.96
C LEU A 74 -7.94 0.04 -12.66
N GLU A 75 -7.78 0.01 -13.98
CA GLU A 75 -7.59 -1.24 -14.74
C GLU A 75 -6.44 -2.09 -14.19
N ARG A 76 -5.28 -1.47 -13.95
CA ARG A 76 -4.11 -2.18 -13.42
C ARG A 76 -4.28 -2.67 -12.00
N LEU A 77 -4.97 -1.90 -11.18
CA LEU A 77 -5.33 -2.31 -9.83
C LEU A 77 -6.26 -3.52 -9.89
N VAL A 78 -7.27 -3.54 -10.76
CA VAL A 78 -8.18 -4.68 -10.94
C VAL A 78 -7.45 -5.91 -11.50
N GLU A 79 -6.52 -5.73 -12.44
CA GLU A 79 -5.67 -6.81 -12.95
C GLU A 79 -4.82 -7.44 -11.84
N THR A 80 -4.33 -6.61 -10.90
CA THR A 80 -3.46 -7.04 -9.79
C THR A 80 -4.26 -7.62 -8.62
N PHE A 81 -5.40 -7.00 -8.31
CA PHE A 81 -6.31 -7.33 -7.23
C PHE A 81 -7.73 -7.55 -7.79
N PRO A 82 -8.01 -8.74 -8.35
CA PRO A 82 -9.28 -9.00 -9.04
C PRO A 82 -10.53 -8.84 -8.18
N GLY A 83 -10.39 -8.87 -6.84
CA GLY A 83 -11.51 -8.63 -5.92
C GLY A 83 -12.09 -7.22 -6.06
N LEU A 84 -11.29 -6.23 -6.45
CA LEU A 84 -11.73 -4.87 -6.74
C LEU A 84 -12.84 -4.80 -7.79
N GLY A 85 -12.87 -5.72 -8.76
CA GLY A 85 -13.93 -5.79 -9.77
C GLY A 85 -15.32 -6.11 -9.19
N ARG A 86 -15.39 -6.52 -7.92
CA ARG A 86 -16.64 -6.80 -7.17
C ARG A 86 -16.97 -5.71 -6.15
N HIS A 87 -16.13 -4.68 -6.03
CA HIS A 87 -16.38 -3.58 -5.10
C HIS A 87 -17.55 -2.74 -5.61
N GLU A 88 -18.40 -2.33 -4.68
CA GLU A 88 -19.56 -1.49 -4.96
C GLU A 88 -19.32 -0.08 -4.44
N CYS A 89 -19.26 0.91 -5.33
CA CYS A 89 -19.39 2.32 -4.96
C CYS A 89 -20.89 2.66 -4.85
N ARG A 90 -21.24 3.56 -3.94
CA ARG A 90 -22.58 4.14 -3.87
C ARG A 90 -22.42 5.65 -3.83
N ALA A 91 -22.32 6.24 -5.01
CA ALA A 91 -22.47 7.68 -5.17
C ALA A 91 -23.84 8.12 -4.62
N PRO A 92 -24.00 9.41 -4.25
CA PRO A 92 -25.31 9.97 -3.95
C PRO A 92 -26.31 9.65 -5.08
N GLU A 93 -27.60 9.62 -4.73
CA GLU A 93 -28.75 9.04 -5.46
C GLU A 93 -28.95 9.50 -6.93
N SER A 94 -28.08 10.36 -7.47
CA SER A 94 -28.09 10.90 -8.83
C SER A 94 -27.46 10.01 -9.91
N ALA A 95 -26.69 8.96 -9.55
CA ALA A 95 -26.21 7.98 -10.54
C ALA A 95 -27.34 6.99 -10.90
N PRO A 96 -27.55 6.62 -12.19
CA PRO A 96 -28.60 5.69 -12.58
C PRO A 96 -28.41 4.34 -11.89
N HIS A 97 -29.18 4.13 -10.82
CA HIS A 97 -29.16 2.94 -10.00
C HIS A 97 -29.81 1.81 -10.81
N ARG A 98 -29.05 0.78 -11.18
CA ARG A 98 -29.66 -0.50 -11.60
C ARG A 98 -30.05 -1.26 -10.33
N PRO A 99 -31.33 -1.49 -10.06
CA PRO A 99 -31.74 -2.23 -8.87
C PRO A 99 -31.15 -3.65 -8.91
N GLY A 100 -30.43 -4.04 -7.86
CA GLY A 100 -29.94 -5.42 -7.69
C GLY A 100 -28.48 -5.68 -8.05
N THR A 101 -27.77 -4.69 -8.61
CA THR A 101 -26.31 -4.76 -8.84
C THR A 101 -25.71 -3.49 -8.26
N GLY A 102 -24.80 -3.57 -7.28
CA GLY A 102 -24.09 -2.36 -6.83
C GLY A 102 -23.38 -1.67 -8.00
N THR A 103 -23.15 -0.36 -7.83
CA THR A 103 -22.45 0.40 -8.86
C THR A 103 -20.96 0.05 -8.80
N PRO A 104 -20.28 -0.21 -9.92
CA PRO A 104 -18.83 -0.41 -9.91
C PRO A 104 -18.12 0.83 -9.36
N ILE A 105 -16.81 0.71 -9.07
CA ILE A 105 -15.98 1.85 -8.67
C ILE A 105 -16.16 2.99 -9.67
N LEU A 106 -16.70 4.11 -9.22
CA LEU A 106 -16.96 5.29 -10.03
C LEU A 106 -15.79 6.26 -9.94
N LEU A 107 -15.37 6.77 -11.09
CA LEU A 107 -14.42 7.87 -11.19
C LEU A 107 -15.17 9.14 -11.56
N VAL A 108 -14.88 10.23 -10.86
CA VAL A 108 -15.43 11.56 -11.10
C VAL A 108 -14.61 12.22 -12.21
N GLU A 109 -15.28 12.71 -13.24
CA GLU A 109 -14.63 13.44 -14.34
C GLU A 109 -13.96 14.72 -13.80
N ASP A 110 -12.75 15.01 -14.27
CA ASP A 110 -11.94 16.17 -13.88
C ASP A 110 -11.60 16.31 -12.38
N ASP A 111 -11.75 15.25 -11.58
CA ASP A 111 -11.37 15.23 -10.15
C ASP A 111 -10.43 14.05 -9.82
N SER A 112 -9.22 14.11 -10.37
CA SER A 112 -8.24 13.05 -10.15
C SER A 112 -7.79 12.92 -8.69
N GLN A 113 -7.80 14.02 -7.94
CA GLN A 113 -7.41 14.02 -6.53
C GLN A 113 -8.39 13.19 -5.69
N ALA A 114 -9.70 13.40 -5.88
CA ALA A 114 -10.71 12.58 -5.24
C ALA A 114 -10.68 11.13 -5.76
N ASN A 115 -10.46 10.93 -7.07
CA ASN A 115 -10.36 9.59 -7.65
C ASN A 115 -9.20 8.77 -7.07
N GLN A 116 -8.03 9.37 -6.89
CA GLN A 116 -6.87 8.72 -6.28
C GLN A 116 -7.18 8.29 -4.84
N ALA A 117 -7.79 9.17 -4.04
CA ALA A 117 -8.18 8.85 -2.67
C ALA A 117 -9.30 7.77 -2.62
N HIS A 118 -10.26 7.82 -3.54
CA HIS A 118 -11.34 6.84 -3.65
C HIS A 118 -10.83 5.46 -4.09
N LEU A 119 -9.87 5.41 -5.02
CA LEU A 119 -9.18 4.17 -5.37
C LEU A 119 -8.36 3.62 -4.18
N LEU A 120 -7.71 4.51 -3.42
CA LEU A 120 -7.00 4.13 -2.19
C LEU A 120 -7.94 3.53 -1.14
N GLU A 121 -9.14 4.07 -0.97
CA GLU A 121 -10.20 3.49 -0.11
C GLU A 121 -10.50 2.06 -0.51
N HIS A 122 -10.85 1.84 -1.77
CA HIS A 122 -11.20 0.51 -2.27
C HIS A 122 -10.03 -0.47 -2.19
N LEU A 123 -8.81 -0.04 -2.49
CA LEU A 123 -7.63 -0.89 -2.38
C LEU A 123 -7.32 -1.26 -0.94
N THR A 124 -7.49 -0.32 0.00
CA THR A 124 -7.33 -0.59 1.43
C THR A 124 -8.36 -1.62 1.90
N LEU A 125 -9.63 -1.49 1.46
CA LEU A 125 -10.69 -2.47 1.77
C LEU A 125 -10.41 -3.85 1.18
N GLU A 126 -9.88 -3.93 -0.05
CA GLU A 126 -9.52 -5.20 -0.70
C GLU A 126 -8.40 -5.91 0.07
N ILE A 127 -7.37 -5.16 0.47
CA ILE A 127 -6.25 -5.69 1.26
C ILE A 127 -6.73 -6.11 2.66
N LEU A 128 -7.55 -5.29 3.32
CA LEU A 128 -8.15 -5.63 4.62
C LEU A 128 -9.03 -6.88 4.54
N GLY A 129 -9.86 -7.00 3.50
CA GLY A 129 -10.72 -8.17 3.28
C GLY A 129 -9.92 -9.47 3.03
N ALA A 130 -8.65 -9.36 2.65
CA ALA A 130 -7.76 -10.52 2.56
C ALA A 130 -7.18 -10.94 3.93
N PHE A 131 -7.13 -10.04 4.91
CA PHE A 131 -6.57 -10.28 6.25
C PHE A 131 -7.64 -10.61 7.29
N ASP A 132 -8.78 -9.93 7.21
CA ASP A 132 -9.88 -10.07 8.14
C ASP A 132 -10.95 -11.02 7.55
N HIS A 133 -11.56 -11.81 8.42
CA HIS A 133 -12.74 -12.62 8.07
C HIS A 133 -14.04 -11.82 8.18
N ALA A 134 -13.95 -10.50 8.39
CA ALA A 134 -15.09 -9.61 8.35
C ALA A 134 -15.91 -9.83 7.08
N ARG A 135 -17.21 -10.15 7.26
CA ARG A 135 -18.11 -10.49 6.15
C ARG A 135 -18.34 -9.33 5.18
N ARG A 136 -18.12 -8.10 5.64
CA ARG A 136 -18.32 -6.89 4.88
C ARG A 136 -17.57 -5.74 5.55
N LEU A 137 -16.77 -5.02 4.78
CA LEU A 137 -16.15 -3.77 5.17
C LEU A 137 -16.67 -2.66 4.25
N SER A 138 -16.85 -1.48 4.80
CA SER A 138 -17.28 -0.27 4.07
C SER A 138 -16.25 0.84 4.28
N GLY A 139 -16.24 1.81 3.38
CA GLY A 139 -15.42 3.00 3.52
C GLY A 139 -16.15 4.27 3.08
N VAL A 140 -15.50 5.41 3.29
CA VAL A 140 -15.88 6.68 2.67
C VAL A 140 -14.65 7.55 2.47
N THR A 141 -14.61 8.23 1.34
CA THR A 141 -13.57 9.22 1.00
C THR A 141 -14.15 10.62 1.14
N CYS A 142 -13.43 11.48 1.85
CA CYS A 142 -13.81 12.86 2.13
C CYS A 142 -12.71 13.81 1.64
N ALA A 143 -12.98 14.54 0.56
CA ALA A 143 -12.08 15.57 0.05
C ALA A 143 -12.20 16.87 0.86
N TYR A 144 -11.07 17.51 1.15
CA TYR A 144 -11.04 18.80 1.81
C TYR A 144 -11.32 19.91 0.79
N VAL A 145 -12.05 20.95 1.22
CA VAL A 145 -12.18 22.18 0.42
C VAL A 145 -10.85 22.91 0.31
N THR A 146 -10.05 22.89 1.38
CA THR A 146 -8.73 23.50 1.41
C THR A 146 -7.84 22.76 2.43
N PRO A 147 -6.64 22.29 2.03
CA PRO A 147 -6.13 22.29 0.65
C PRO A 147 -6.80 21.20 -0.21
N PRO A 148 -7.01 21.41 -1.52
CA PRO A 148 -7.79 20.51 -2.39
C PRO A 148 -7.13 19.14 -2.62
N GLU A 149 -5.81 19.05 -2.50
CA GLU A 149 -5.07 17.78 -2.56
C GLU A 149 -5.32 16.87 -1.35
N ARG A 150 -5.85 17.41 -0.24
CA ARG A 150 -6.00 16.65 1.00
C ARG A 150 -7.30 15.90 1.06
N ASN A 151 -7.21 14.64 1.46
CA ASN A 151 -8.34 13.73 1.58
C ASN A 151 -8.24 12.93 2.88
N ASP A 152 -9.39 12.70 3.52
CA ASP A 152 -9.53 11.68 4.55
C ASP A 152 -10.26 10.47 3.98
N VAL A 153 -9.61 9.31 4.07
CA VAL A 153 -10.19 8.02 3.71
C VAL A 153 -10.51 7.25 4.98
N PHE A 154 -11.77 6.89 5.17
CA PHE A 154 -12.22 6.08 6.30
C PHE A 154 -12.55 4.67 5.82
N VAL A 155 -12.06 3.65 6.51
CA VAL A 155 -12.39 2.24 6.25
C VAL A 155 -12.74 1.53 7.54
N GLU A 156 -13.79 0.71 7.55
CA GLU A 156 -14.10 -0.15 8.69
C GLU A 156 -12.92 -1.07 8.97
N CYS A 157 -12.47 -1.10 10.23
CA CYS A 157 -11.32 -1.89 10.64
C CYS A 157 -11.42 -2.22 12.13
N THR A 158 -11.18 -3.48 12.48
CA THR A 158 -11.25 -3.96 13.86
C THR A 158 -9.95 -3.72 14.62
N GLU A 159 -8.81 -3.74 13.93
CA GLU A 159 -7.47 -3.74 14.51
C GLU A 159 -6.62 -2.60 13.93
N PRO A 160 -6.13 -1.65 14.75
CA PRO A 160 -5.36 -0.50 14.27
C PRO A 160 -4.12 -0.89 13.46
N GLU A 161 -3.38 -1.90 13.90
CA GLU A 161 -2.13 -2.35 13.26
C GLU A 161 -2.40 -2.96 11.87
N THR A 162 -3.44 -3.78 11.77
CA THR A 162 -3.89 -4.40 10.52
C THR A 162 -4.40 -3.35 9.54
N GLY A 163 -5.17 -2.39 10.04
CA GLY A 163 -5.61 -1.20 9.29
C GLY A 163 -4.43 -0.41 8.76
N GLY A 164 -3.52 -0.02 9.64
CA GLY A 164 -2.35 0.79 9.29
C GLY A 164 -1.48 0.10 8.24
N PHE A 165 -1.20 -1.19 8.40
CA PHE A 165 -0.46 -1.95 7.40
C PHE A 165 -1.18 -2.01 6.05
N ALA A 166 -2.47 -2.31 6.04
CA ALA A 166 -3.25 -2.38 4.81
C ALA A 166 -3.25 -1.03 4.07
N ALA A 167 -3.42 0.07 4.81
CA ALA A 167 -3.35 1.43 4.26
C ALA A 167 -1.97 1.76 3.68
N MET A 168 -0.88 1.44 4.40
CA MET A 168 0.47 1.68 3.88
C MET A 168 0.76 0.86 2.62
N LEU A 169 0.39 -0.42 2.61
CA LEU A 169 0.54 -1.27 1.44
C LEU A 169 -0.30 -0.75 0.26
N ALA A 170 -1.51 -0.26 0.51
CA ALA A 170 -2.37 0.37 -0.49
C ALA A 170 -1.74 1.65 -1.05
N VAL A 171 -1.16 2.51 -0.19
CA VAL A 171 -0.45 3.73 -0.62
C VAL A 171 0.75 3.38 -1.50
N ASP A 172 1.55 2.39 -1.13
CA ASP A 172 2.70 1.95 -1.93
C ASP A 172 2.26 1.34 -3.27
N ALA A 173 1.19 0.56 -3.29
CA ALA A 173 0.61 -0.01 -4.50
C ALA A 173 0.05 1.10 -5.41
N MET A 174 -0.70 2.06 -4.88
CA MET A 174 -1.22 3.20 -5.64
C MET A 174 -0.08 4.02 -6.25
N ASN A 175 0.94 4.37 -5.46
CA ASN A 175 2.10 5.09 -5.96
C ASN A 175 2.85 4.31 -7.05
N THR A 176 2.95 2.98 -6.92
CA THR A 176 3.53 2.11 -7.95
C THR A 176 2.69 2.14 -9.22
N ALA A 177 1.37 2.03 -9.10
CA ALA A 177 0.44 2.07 -10.22
C ALA A 177 0.52 3.40 -10.97
N LEU A 178 0.47 4.53 -10.23
CA LEU A 178 0.56 5.89 -10.78
C LEU A 178 1.90 6.14 -11.49
N ALA A 179 2.99 5.55 -10.99
CA ALA A 179 4.34 5.68 -11.55
C ALA A 179 4.56 4.81 -12.81
N ASP A 180 3.50 4.19 -13.30
CA ASP A 180 3.50 3.22 -14.38
C ASP A 180 4.31 1.92 -14.08
N LEU A 181 4.64 1.65 -12.82
CA LEU A 181 5.52 0.54 -12.44
C LEU A 181 4.76 -0.79 -12.23
N PRO A 182 5.40 -1.96 -12.44
CA PRO A 182 4.76 -3.25 -12.25
C PRO A 182 4.30 -3.46 -10.79
N LEU A 183 3.01 -3.74 -10.62
CA LEU A 183 2.41 -4.09 -9.33
C LEU A 183 2.62 -5.59 -9.02
N ALA A 184 2.31 -6.43 -9.99
CA ALA A 184 2.50 -7.86 -9.91
C ALA A 184 3.95 -8.25 -10.25
N PRO A 185 4.50 -9.28 -9.60
CA PRO A 185 3.86 -10.10 -8.56
C PRO A 185 3.94 -9.54 -7.13
N VAL A 186 4.61 -8.40 -6.93
CA VAL A 186 5.09 -7.95 -5.61
C VAL A 186 3.96 -7.77 -4.59
N PHE A 187 2.95 -6.94 -4.87
CA PHE A 187 1.90 -6.65 -3.89
C PHE A 187 0.99 -7.86 -3.59
N PRO A 188 0.54 -8.66 -4.58
CA PRO A 188 -0.19 -9.89 -4.31
C PRO A 188 0.58 -10.90 -3.45
N ASP A 189 1.91 -10.99 -3.64
CA ASP A 189 2.75 -11.89 -2.84
C ASP A 189 2.84 -11.42 -1.38
N ILE A 190 2.98 -10.10 -1.15
CA ILE A 190 2.97 -9.51 0.20
C ILE A 190 1.66 -9.81 0.91
N VAL A 191 0.52 -9.58 0.25
CA VAL A 191 -0.81 -9.87 0.83
C VAL A 191 -0.93 -11.37 1.15
N ARG A 192 -0.49 -12.25 0.25
CA ARG A 192 -0.57 -13.70 0.44
C ARG A 192 0.28 -14.18 1.62
N CYS A 193 1.53 -13.74 1.71
CA CYS A 193 2.43 -14.08 2.82
C CYS A 193 1.88 -13.55 4.15
N THR A 194 1.42 -12.31 4.19
CA THR A 194 0.84 -11.70 5.39
C THR A 194 -0.37 -12.48 5.89
N ARG A 195 -1.30 -12.84 4.99
CA ARG A 195 -2.48 -13.62 5.34
C ARG A 195 -2.11 -14.96 5.99
N ILE A 196 -1.10 -15.66 5.47
CA ILE A 196 -0.65 -16.93 6.03
C ILE A 196 -0.01 -16.72 7.41
N LEU A 197 0.91 -15.77 7.53
CA LEU A 197 1.58 -15.48 8.80
C LEU A 197 0.59 -15.10 9.92
N ARG A 198 -0.45 -14.34 9.58
CA ARG A 198 -1.53 -13.98 10.52
C ARG A 198 -2.40 -15.17 10.95
N GLN A 199 -2.60 -16.16 10.08
CA GLN A 199 -3.35 -17.36 10.44
C GLN A 199 -2.58 -18.29 11.38
N TYR A 200 -1.25 -18.19 11.39
CA TYR A 200 -0.38 -19.09 12.15
C TYR A 200 0.68 -18.31 12.94
N VAL A 201 0.22 -17.51 13.90
CA VAL A 201 1.03 -16.53 14.67
C VAL A 201 2.13 -17.18 15.54
N SER A 202 2.07 -18.49 15.79
CA SER A 202 3.02 -19.16 16.69
C SER A 202 4.31 -19.59 16.00
N GLY A 203 5.44 -19.14 16.55
CA GLY A 203 6.78 -19.63 16.21
C GLY A 203 7.43 -18.93 15.02
N ALA A 204 8.70 -19.25 14.80
CA ALA A 204 9.46 -18.74 13.67
C ALA A 204 9.21 -19.59 12.41
N TRP A 205 9.14 -18.93 11.26
CA TRP A 205 8.77 -19.51 9.98
C TRP A 205 9.99 -19.67 9.08
N PRO A 206 10.36 -20.92 8.73
CA PRO A 206 11.30 -21.15 7.65
C PRO A 206 10.72 -20.62 6.33
N VAL A 207 11.53 -19.90 5.55
CA VAL A 207 11.09 -19.28 4.29
C VAL A 207 10.51 -20.31 3.31
N ALA A 208 11.14 -21.48 3.17
CA ALA A 208 10.69 -22.55 2.28
C ALA A 208 9.30 -23.09 2.67
N ARG A 209 9.00 -23.15 3.98
CA ARG A 209 7.68 -23.54 4.46
C ARG A 209 6.63 -22.49 4.07
N LEU A 210 6.92 -21.22 4.30
CA LEU A 210 6.02 -20.13 3.91
C LEU A 210 5.81 -20.11 2.38
N ALA A 211 6.88 -20.28 1.61
CA ALA A 211 6.83 -20.36 0.15
C ALA A 211 5.91 -21.50 -0.33
N GLY A 212 6.05 -22.69 0.27
CA GLY A 212 5.19 -23.84 -0.01
C GLY A 212 3.71 -23.57 0.28
N LEU A 213 3.38 -22.98 1.43
CA LEU A 213 2.01 -22.62 1.80
C LEU A 213 1.42 -21.51 0.92
N ALA A 214 2.25 -20.55 0.50
CA ALA A 214 1.86 -19.46 -0.38
C ALA A 214 1.78 -19.88 -1.85
N GLY A 215 2.29 -21.06 -2.22
CA GLY A 215 2.45 -21.47 -3.62
C GLY A 215 3.37 -20.51 -4.39
N LEU A 216 4.41 -20.01 -3.72
CA LEU A 216 5.40 -19.08 -4.26
C LEU A 216 6.77 -19.77 -4.33
N THR A 217 7.69 -19.20 -5.11
CA THR A 217 9.10 -19.58 -5.02
C THR A 217 9.73 -18.97 -3.76
N VAL A 218 10.87 -19.51 -3.32
CA VAL A 218 11.62 -18.96 -2.19
C VAL A 218 11.99 -17.51 -2.44
N GLU A 219 12.49 -17.17 -3.64
CA GLU A 219 12.91 -15.81 -3.97
C GLU A 219 11.74 -14.80 -3.94
N ARG A 220 10.55 -15.22 -4.38
CA ARG A 220 9.34 -14.37 -4.28
C ARG A 220 8.91 -14.16 -2.84
N THR A 221 9.02 -15.22 -2.03
CA THR A 221 8.70 -15.18 -0.60
C THR A 221 9.67 -14.28 0.16
N GLU A 222 10.97 -14.36 -0.12
CA GLU A 222 11.99 -13.48 0.47
C GLU A 222 11.73 -12.02 0.14
N ARG A 223 11.41 -11.68 -1.12
CA ARG A 223 11.06 -10.29 -1.48
C ARG A 223 9.83 -9.77 -0.72
N ALA A 224 8.83 -10.61 -0.50
CA ALA A 224 7.68 -10.25 0.31
C ALA A 224 8.08 -10.06 1.79
N LEU A 225 8.90 -10.95 2.34
CA LEU A 225 9.40 -10.84 3.71
C LEU A 225 10.31 -9.62 3.93
N ASP A 226 11.10 -9.21 2.94
CA ASP A 226 11.90 -7.99 2.98
C ASP A 226 11.02 -6.74 3.09
N TYR A 227 9.87 -6.73 2.39
CA TYR A 227 8.87 -5.68 2.58
C TYR A 227 8.27 -5.73 3.99
N LEU A 228 7.84 -6.91 4.44
CA LEU A 228 7.22 -7.08 5.76
C LEU A 228 8.18 -6.75 6.92
N THR A 229 9.47 -7.00 6.75
CA THR A 229 10.52 -6.64 7.72
C THR A 229 10.67 -5.13 7.81
N ARG A 230 10.70 -4.43 6.66
CA ARG A 230 10.72 -2.95 6.63
C ARG A 230 9.46 -2.34 7.22
N ALA A 231 8.31 -2.99 7.01
CA ALA A 231 7.03 -2.63 7.62
C ALA A 231 6.90 -3.09 9.09
N ARG A 232 7.95 -3.71 9.67
CA ARG A 232 8.00 -4.21 11.05
C ARG A 232 6.93 -5.23 11.42
N LEU A 233 6.30 -5.89 10.43
CA LEU A 233 5.34 -6.96 10.68
C LEU A 233 6.00 -8.31 10.96
N VAL A 234 7.24 -8.48 10.50
CA VAL A 234 8.04 -9.67 10.78
C VAL A 234 9.44 -9.28 11.23
N GLU A 235 10.05 -10.15 12.03
CA GLU A 235 11.43 -10.05 12.44
C GLU A 235 12.19 -11.31 12.01
N LEU A 236 13.43 -11.14 11.58
CA LEU A 236 14.33 -12.26 11.37
C LEU A 236 14.75 -12.81 12.74
N GLU A 237 14.60 -14.11 12.97
CA GLU A 237 15.14 -14.75 14.16
C GLU A 237 16.62 -15.10 13.98
N ASP A 238 17.44 -14.52 14.86
CA ASP A 238 18.85 -14.84 14.97
C ASP A 238 19.06 -16.00 15.94
N TYR A 239 19.52 -17.13 15.42
CA TYR A 239 19.94 -18.27 16.24
C TYR A 239 21.45 -18.27 16.42
N ALA A 240 21.92 -18.51 17.64
CA ALA A 240 23.35 -18.71 17.93
C ALA A 240 23.95 -19.88 17.11
N MET A 241 23.11 -20.84 16.70
CA MET A 241 23.49 -21.94 15.82
C MET A 241 22.29 -22.36 14.98
N ASN A 242 22.42 -22.31 13.65
CA ASN A 242 21.40 -22.72 12.69
C ASN A 242 21.94 -23.76 11.72
N PHE A 243 21.67 -25.04 12.00
CA PHE A 243 22.17 -26.15 11.19
C PHE A 243 21.48 -26.29 9.83
N SER A 244 20.29 -25.72 9.63
CA SER A 244 19.61 -25.76 8.33
C SER A 244 20.14 -24.70 7.37
N GLY A 245 20.80 -23.64 7.88
CA GLY A 245 21.21 -22.48 7.10
C GLY A 245 20.05 -21.63 6.59
N GLU A 246 18.80 -21.98 6.94
CA GLU A 246 17.60 -21.31 6.45
C GLU A 246 17.22 -20.13 7.34
N ARG A 247 16.80 -19.02 6.73
CA ARG A 247 16.27 -17.87 7.47
C ARG A 247 14.91 -18.19 8.08
N HIS A 248 14.67 -17.70 9.29
CA HIS A 248 13.41 -17.87 9.98
C HIS A 248 12.83 -16.51 10.34
N TYR A 249 11.53 -16.34 10.12
CA TYR A 249 10.85 -15.07 10.39
C TYR A 249 9.73 -15.26 11.40
N ARG A 250 9.65 -14.38 12.40
CA ARG A 250 8.57 -14.35 13.39
C ARG A 250 7.62 -13.22 13.04
N PHE A 251 6.31 -13.48 13.07
CA PHE A 251 5.30 -12.43 12.94
C PHE A 251 5.17 -11.69 14.28
N VAL A 252 5.23 -10.36 14.25
CA VAL A 252 5.25 -9.52 15.47
C VAL A 252 4.08 -8.52 15.57
N GLY A 253 3.27 -8.40 14.52
CA GLY A 253 1.99 -7.66 14.55
C GLY A 253 2.08 -6.13 14.49
N ALA A 254 3.15 -5.51 14.99
CA ALA A 254 3.21 -4.05 15.12
C ALA A 254 3.54 -3.32 13.80
N CYS A 255 2.63 -2.43 13.38
CA CYS A 255 2.94 -1.35 12.43
C CYS A 255 2.89 -0.03 13.19
N GLU A 256 4.02 0.43 13.72
CA GLU A 256 4.13 1.81 14.22
C GLU A 256 4.33 2.74 13.01
N ALA A 257 3.37 3.64 12.77
CA ALA A 257 3.56 4.73 11.81
C ALA A 257 4.68 5.65 12.33
N ALA A 258 5.79 5.71 11.58
CA ALA A 258 6.94 6.56 11.88
C ALA A 258 6.67 8.02 11.53
#